data_AF-A0A8H7BQA5-F1
#
_entry.id   AF-A0A8H7BQA5-F1
#
_cell.length_a   1.000
_cell.length_b   1.000
_cell.length_c   1.000
_cell.angle_alpha   90.00
_cell.angle_beta   90.00
_cell.angle_gamma   90.00
#
_symmetry.space_group_name_H-M   'P 1'
#
loop_
_entity.id
_entity.type
_entity.pdbx_description
1 polymer ?
#
loop_
_entity_poly.entity_id
_entity_poly.type
_entity_poly.pdbx_seq_one_letter_code
_entity_poly.pdbx_strand_id
1 'polypeptide(L)'
;MTITGCEGQEAAKIMYIVQAALSGVVSIVAIILLYWRICYKHQTMFDFRAGFIRPKPIESMGLFGVLFNLLRMVQSIIYVADVLPNPIFRSFMFEVPWQFGFCALACYLFGTAHTLSDTSATIYTVWVRSPVIIDTICVLVIALPFITNTICSLLAGMYAEQGDIASAKAYTSAIYYLWSFYTAFLGLLIVFAGIRLIRLLYYHLEMQTDLRVNGAKIKTGVLKVKIVVLVGAACLWLYSIVAAMYAAFRDPITKNMPMVVLICILWMYMGALTTLMIEFAIILNPQMAKALVNLSFGSYTSDTQTDPLESVTLSQNEDMFTSFELASTSKAHGTEWNKAQYESESSKLEKDRIQYNTVTRKQHHCFMHHAERSVDITESQTSSIFNDSTTSAIQLTNSTQ
;
A
#
# COMPACT_ATOMS: atom_id res chain seq x y z
N MET A 1 9.13 26.94 16.19
CA MET A 1 10.42 26.31 16.59
C MET A 1 11.56 27.01 15.88
N THR A 2 12.46 27.65 16.63
CA THR A 2 13.72 28.19 16.14
C THR A 2 14.84 27.29 16.67
N ILE A 3 15.87 27.04 15.86
CA ILE A 3 17.05 26.28 16.28
C ILE A 3 18.10 27.23 16.88
N THR A 4 18.01 28.52 16.53
CA THR A 4 18.89 29.58 16.99
C THR A 4 18.64 29.92 18.45
N GLY A 5 19.72 30.01 19.23
CA GLY A 5 19.68 30.42 20.65
C GLY A 5 19.35 29.32 21.63
N CYS A 6 19.31 28.05 21.20
CA CYS A 6 19.14 26.90 22.08
C CYS A 6 20.46 26.18 22.36
N GLU A 7 20.59 25.60 23.55
CA GLU A 7 21.66 24.68 23.91
C GLU A 7 21.60 23.47 22.96
N GLY A 8 22.60 23.32 22.08
CA GLY A 8 22.63 22.29 21.04
C GLY A 8 22.32 22.72 19.60
N GLN A 9 22.25 24.03 19.36
CA GLN A 9 22.12 24.59 18.01
C GLN A 9 23.10 23.97 17.00
N GLU A 10 24.38 23.83 17.37
CA GLU A 10 25.42 23.27 16.48
C GLU A 10 25.12 21.82 16.09
N ALA A 11 24.74 20.98 17.05
CA ALA A 11 24.38 19.58 16.79
C ALA A 11 23.16 19.48 15.87
N ALA A 12 22.12 20.28 16.14
CA ALA A 12 20.93 20.34 15.29
C ALA A 12 21.27 20.79 13.86
N LYS A 13 22.11 21.83 13.71
CA LYS A 13 22.54 22.33 12.41
C LYS A 13 23.28 21.27 11.60
N ILE A 14 24.20 20.53 12.21
CA ILE A 14 24.90 19.40 11.56
C ILE A 14 23.90 18.34 11.11
N MET A 15 22.93 17.97 11.96
CA MET A 15 21.91 16.98 11.60
C MET A 15 21.07 17.42 10.38
N TYR A 16 20.67 18.69 10.30
CA TYR A 16 19.92 19.20 9.14
C TYR A 16 20.76 19.27 7.87
N ILE A 17 22.06 19.59 7.96
CA ILE A 17 22.96 19.57 6.80
C ILE A 17 23.08 18.14 6.24
N VAL A 18 23.33 17.16 7.10
CA VAL A 18 23.43 15.75 6.69
C VAL A 18 22.10 15.25 6.11
N GLN A 19 20.98 15.61 6.72
CA GLN A 19 19.65 15.28 6.21
C GLN A 19 19.39 15.89 4.83
N ALA A 20 19.75 17.16 4.62
CA ALA A 20 19.58 17.83 3.33
C ALA A 20 20.39 17.11 2.23
N ALA A 21 21.65 16.78 2.53
CA ALA A 21 22.51 16.04 1.59
C ALA A 21 21.94 14.64 1.28
N LEU A 22 21.56 13.88 2.30
CA LEU A 22 21.02 12.52 2.14
C LEU A 22 19.71 12.54 1.34
N SER A 23 18.76 13.39 1.70
CA SER A 23 17.50 13.52 0.95
C SER A 23 17.72 14.03 -0.49
N GLY A 24 18.71 14.89 -0.73
CA GLY A 24 19.08 15.33 -2.08
C GLY A 24 19.59 14.18 -2.95
N VAL A 25 20.51 13.37 -2.44
CA VAL A 25 21.05 12.19 -3.14
C VAL A 25 19.95 11.18 -3.45
N VAL A 26 19.12 10.84 -2.45
CA VAL A 26 17.99 9.93 -2.62
C VAL A 26 17.00 10.46 -3.66
N SER A 27 16.67 11.76 -3.62
CA SER A 27 15.79 12.37 -4.63
C SER A 27 16.33 12.23 -6.05
N ILE A 28 17.63 12.44 -6.26
CA ILE A 28 18.26 12.32 -7.58
C ILE A 28 18.15 10.90 -8.11
N VAL A 29 18.46 9.89 -7.28
CA VAL A 29 18.34 8.48 -7.64
C VAL A 29 16.89 8.14 -7.99
N ALA A 30 15.94 8.53 -7.14
CA ALA A 30 14.52 8.32 -7.35
C ALA A 30 14.00 8.98 -8.63
N ILE A 31 14.42 10.21 -8.95
CA ILE A 31 14.06 10.91 -10.19
C ILE A 31 14.58 10.17 -11.41
N ILE A 32 15.83 9.70 -11.40
CA ILE A 32 16.40 8.93 -12.52
C ILE A 32 15.61 7.63 -12.73
N LEU A 33 15.30 6.89 -11.65
CA LEU A 33 14.50 5.67 -11.73
C LEU A 33 13.09 5.93 -12.25
N LEU A 34 12.43 6.97 -11.74
CA LEU A 34 11.08 7.31 -12.14
C LEU A 34 11.04 7.78 -13.60
N TYR A 35 12.01 8.60 -14.02
CA TYR A 35 12.17 9.05 -15.39
C TYR A 35 12.34 7.86 -16.35
N TRP A 36 13.23 6.92 -16.02
CA TRP A 36 13.44 5.72 -16.82
C TRP A 36 12.14 4.90 -16.94
N ARG A 37 11.39 4.71 -15.86
CA ARG A 37 10.15 3.91 -15.88
C ARG A 37 9.01 4.61 -16.64
N ILE A 38 8.85 5.92 -16.50
CA ILE A 38 7.78 6.66 -17.19
C ILE A 38 8.13 6.87 -18.66
N CYS A 39 9.33 7.38 -18.96
CA CYS A 39 9.68 7.81 -20.31
C CYS A 39 10.17 6.65 -21.18
N TYR A 40 10.99 5.74 -20.64
CA TYR A 40 11.57 4.64 -21.43
C TYR A 40 10.67 3.40 -21.48
N LYS A 41 9.99 3.07 -20.37
CA LYS A 41 9.03 1.94 -20.33
C LYS A 41 7.58 2.34 -20.64
N HIS A 42 7.30 3.62 -20.86
CA HIS A 42 5.94 4.14 -21.10
C HIS A 42 4.92 3.73 -20.03
N GLN A 43 5.34 3.65 -18.77
CA GLN A 43 4.45 3.28 -17.66
C GLN A 43 3.64 4.49 -17.19
N THR A 44 2.32 4.32 -17.05
CA THR A 44 1.43 5.35 -16.50
C THR A 44 1.47 5.34 -14.97
N MET A 45 1.51 6.51 -14.33
CA MET A 45 1.52 6.59 -12.85
C MET A 45 0.16 6.29 -12.21
N PHE A 46 -0.92 6.70 -12.89
CA PHE A 46 -2.30 6.57 -12.41
C PHE A 46 -3.18 6.01 -13.52
N ASP A 47 -4.10 5.12 -13.16
CA ASP A 47 -5.16 4.63 -14.03
C ASP A 47 -6.49 5.23 -13.56
N PHE A 48 -7.31 5.74 -14.48
CA PHE A 48 -8.60 6.33 -14.17
C PHE A 48 -9.69 5.32 -14.56
N ARG A 49 -10.33 4.71 -13.56
CA ARG A 49 -11.44 3.76 -13.78
C ARG A 49 -12.60 4.06 -12.83
N ALA A 50 -13.81 4.06 -13.38
CA ALA A 50 -15.05 4.28 -12.62
C ALA A 50 -15.06 5.60 -11.79
N GLY A 51 -14.38 6.64 -12.28
CA GLY A 51 -14.28 7.93 -11.59
C GLY A 51 -13.27 7.99 -10.43
N PHE A 52 -12.59 6.89 -10.11
CA PHE A 52 -11.56 6.85 -9.07
C PHE A 52 -10.15 6.81 -9.66
N ILE A 53 -9.22 7.46 -8.97
CA ILE A 53 -7.79 7.44 -9.27
C ILE A 53 -7.19 6.17 -8.67
N ARG A 54 -6.63 5.30 -9.50
CA ARG A 54 -5.96 4.08 -9.06
C ARG A 54 -4.45 4.23 -9.23
N PRO A 55 -3.68 4.35 -8.13
CA PRO A 55 -2.24 4.46 -8.21
C PRO A 55 -1.61 3.17 -8.73
N LYS A 56 -0.64 3.27 -9.64
CA LYS A 56 0.26 2.14 -9.93
C LYS A 56 1.31 2.07 -8.82
N PRO A 57 1.52 0.90 -8.18
CA PRO A 57 2.14 0.85 -6.86
C PRO A 57 3.57 1.37 -6.83
N ILE A 58 4.39 1.09 -7.85
CA ILE A 58 5.81 1.46 -7.82
C ILE A 58 6.01 2.90 -8.33
N GLU A 59 5.30 3.28 -9.38
CA GLU A 59 5.40 4.59 -10.04
C GLU A 59 4.86 5.71 -9.14
N SER A 60 3.68 5.51 -8.54
CA SER A 60 3.08 6.48 -7.60
C SER A 60 3.87 6.57 -6.29
N MET A 61 4.35 5.45 -5.74
CA MET A 61 5.24 5.45 -4.58
C MET A 61 6.54 6.21 -4.88
N GLY A 62 7.13 6.01 -6.06
CA GLY A 62 8.31 6.74 -6.50
C GLY A 62 8.06 8.25 -6.59
N LEU A 63 6.96 8.67 -7.21
CA LEU A 63 6.57 10.08 -7.30
C LEU A 63 6.45 10.74 -5.92
N PHE A 64 5.68 10.13 -5.01
CA PHE A 64 5.49 10.68 -3.66
C PHE A 64 6.76 10.58 -2.80
N GLY A 65 7.61 9.58 -3.03
CA GLY A 65 8.93 9.46 -2.41
C GLY A 65 9.91 10.56 -2.85
N VAL A 66 9.89 10.95 -4.13
CA VAL A 66 10.63 12.12 -4.64
C VAL A 66 10.14 13.39 -3.96
N LEU A 67 8.83 13.62 -3.93
CA LEU A 67 8.23 14.80 -3.28
C LEU A 67 8.60 14.86 -1.79
N PHE A 68 8.50 13.74 -1.08
CA PHE A 68 8.92 13.62 0.30
C PHE A 68 10.38 14.08 0.50
N ASN A 69 11.32 13.52 -0.26
CA ASN A 69 12.74 13.82 -0.07
C ASN A 69 13.10 15.25 -0.52
N LEU A 70 12.52 15.76 -1.60
CA LEU A 70 12.73 17.16 -2.02
C LEU A 70 12.22 18.14 -0.97
N LEU A 71 11.03 17.90 -0.41
CA LEU A 71 10.47 18.75 0.64
C LEU A 71 11.26 18.66 1.95
N ARG A 72 11.77 17.47 2.32
CA ARG A 72 12.69 17.30 3.46
C ARG A 72 14.00 18.07 3.26
N MET A 73 14.54 18.07 2.04
CA MET A 73 15.73 18.84 1.69
C MET A 73 15.48 20.34 1.82
N VAL A 74 14.40 20.85 1.22
CA VAL A 74 14.00 22.28 1.30
C VAL A 74 13.77 22.69 2.76
N GLN A 75 13.02 21.89 3.51
CA GLN A 75 12.78 22.11 4.94
C GLN A 75 14.11 22.23 5.71
N SER A 76 15.04 21.32 5.48
CA SER A 76 16.34 21.33 6.15
C SER A 76 17.18 22.57 5.81
N ILE A 77 17.15 23.01 4.54
CA ILE A 77 17.82 24.25 4.09
C ILE A 77 17.21 25.47 4.80
N ILE A 78 15.88 25.55 4.87
CA ILE A 78 15.17 26.64 5.57
C ILE A 78 15.60 26.72 7.04
N TYR A 79 15.69 25.58 7.73
CA TYR A 79 16.15 25.54 9.13
C TYR A 79 17.62 25.91 9.31
N VAL A 80 18.50 25.49 8.40
CA VAL A 80 19.94 25.80 8.47
C VAL A 80 20.23 27.26 8.14
N ALA A 81 19.52 27.82 7.15
CA ALA A 81 19.68 29.20 6.72
C ALA A 81 18.89 30.19 7.59
N ASP A 82 18.01 29.69 8.46
CA ASP A 82 17.10 30.46 9.32
C ASP A 82 16.23 31.49 8.56
N VAL A 83 16.02 31.25 7.27
CA VAL A 83 15.15 32.08 6.42
C VAL A 83 13.70 31.72 6.74
N LEU A 84 12.81 32.70 6.95
CA LEU A 84 11.42 32.53 7.41
C LEU A 84 11.26 32.09 8.88
N PRO A 85 11.46 33.01 9.85
CA PRO A 85 11.28 32.75 11.28
C PRO A 85 9.81 32.59 11.72
N ASN A 86 8.85 32.68 10.80
CA ASN A 86 7.44 32.54 11.12
C ASN A 86 7.12 31.12 11.68
N PRO A 87 6.62 31.00 12.92
CA PRO A 87 6.37 29.72 13.56
C PRO A 87 5.25 28.92 12.89
N ILE A 88 4.22 29.58 12.33
CA ILE A 88 3.13 28.93 11.59
C ILE A 88 3.68 28.21 10.37
N PHE A 89 4.45 28.92 9.54
CA PHE A 89 5.04 28.36 8.34
C PHE A 89 5.98 27.20 8.65
N ARG A 90 6.82 27.32 9.69
CA ARG A 90 7.73 26.25 10.11
C ARG A 90 7.00 25.00 10.59
N SER A 91 5.93 25.15 11.36
CA SER A 91 5.09 24.02 11.78
C SER A 91 4.46 23.33 10.57
N PHE A 92 3.89 24.10 9.63
CA PHE A 92 3.30 23.57 8.41
C PHE A 92 4.33 22.80 7.56
N MET A 93 5.46 23.45 7.23
CA MET A 93 6.53 22.83 6.44
C MET A 93 7.18 21.62 7.11
N PHE A 94 7.06 21.51 8.44
CA PHE A 94 7.51 20.32 9.15
C PHE A 94 6.63 19.11 8.89
N GLU A 95 5.32 19.29 8.77
CA GLU A 95 4.35 18.21 8.60
C GLU A 95 4.18 17.76 7.14
N VAL A 96 4.23 18.70 6.20
CA VAL A 96 3.96 18.44 4.78
C VAL A 96 4.82 17.32 4.17
N PRO A 97 6.16 17.26 4.37
CA PRO A 97 6.94 16.16 3.83
C PRO A 97 6.43 14.81 4.33
N TRP A 98 6.17 14.67 5.64
CA TRP A 98 5.69 13.41 6.21
C TRP A 98 4.37 12.94 5.60
N GLN A 99 3.47 13.86 5.24
CA GLN A 99 2.23 13.54 4.52
C GLN A 99 2.51 12.88 3.16
N PHE A 100 3.50 13.37 2.41
CA PHE A 100 3.92 12.75 1.15
C PHE A 100 4.63 11.39 1.35
N GLY A 101 5.47 11.26 2.39
CA GLY A 101 6.10 9.98 2.73
C GLY A 101 5.07 8.91 3.10
N PHE A 102 4.05 9.29 3.88
CA PHE A 102 2.91 8.44 4.21
C PHE A 102 2.11 8.07 2.95
N CYS A 103 1.83 9.05 2.09
CA CYS A 103 1.13 8.84 0.82
C CYS A 103 1.86 7.86 -0.10
N ALA A 104 3.19 7.89 -0.15
CA ALA A 104 3.99 6.97 -0.95
C ALA A 104 3.73 5.50 -0.56
N LEU A 105 3.77 5.18 0.74
CA LEU A 105 3.51 3.82 1.24
C LEU A 105 2.03 3.43 1.10
N ALA A 106 1.10 4.37 1.29
CA ALA A 106 -0.32 4.12 1.04
C ALA A 106 -0.59 3.80 -0.44
N CYS A 107 -0.02 4.56 -1.37
CA CYS A 107 -0.17 4.33 -2.80
C CYS A 107 0.43 2.98 -3.23
N TYR A 108 1.54 2.56 -2.63
CA TYR A 108 2.08 1.21 -2.84
C TYR A 108 1.10 0.12 -2.38
N LEU A 109 0.56 0.24 -1.15
CA LEU A 109 -0.43 -0.69 -0.61
C LEU A 109 -1.67 -0.79 -1.50
N PHE A 110 -2.30 0.33 -1.83
CA PHE A 110 -3.54 0.31 -2.62
C PHE A 110 -3.28 -0.03 -4.09
N GLY A 111 -2.15 0.39 -4.65
CA GLY A 111 -1.75 -0.01 -6.00
C GLY A 111 -1.50 -1.51 -6.13
N THR A 112 -0.89 -2.16 -5.12
CA THR A 112 -0.74 -3.61 -5.10
C THR A 112 -2.08 -4.32 -4.93
N ALA A 113 -2.96 -3.80 -4.08
CA ALA A 113 -4.33 -4.30 -3.94
C ALA A 113 -5.12 -4.27 -5.25
N HIS A 114 -5.04 -3.18 -6.02
CA HIS A 114 -5.69 -3.07 -7.32
C HIS A 114 -5.06 -3.97 -8.39
N THR A 115 -3.74 -4.12 -8.37
CA THR A 115 -3.06 -5.03 -9.31
C THR A 115 -3.48 -6.47 -9.03
N LEU A 116 -3.57 -6.85 -7.76
CA LEU A 116 -4.09 -8.16 -7.36
C LEU A 116 -5.53 -8.38 -7.80
N SER A 117 -6.40 -7.37 -7.65
CA SER A 117 -7.81 -7.48 -8.05
C SER A 117 -7.98 -7.77 -9.53
N ASP A 118 -7.14 -7.15 -10.36
CA ASP A 118 -7.22 -7.29 -11.82
C ASP A 118 -6.69 -8.67 -12.29
N THR A 119 -5.72 -9.26 -11.57
CA THR A 119 -5.11 -10.55 -11.96
C THR A 119 -5.93 -11.79 -11.64
N SER A 120 -6.80 -11.75 -10.62
CA SER A 120 -7.53 -12.93 -10.15
C SER A 120 -8.91 -12.58 -9.60
N ALA A 121 -9.90 -12.50 -10.50
CA ALA A 121 -11.28 -12.16 -10.12
C ALA A 121 -11.84 -13.10 -9.02
N THR A 122 -11.51 -14.40 -9.07
CA THR A 122 -11.93 -15.40 -8.08
C THR A 122 -11.30 -15.19 -6.70
N ILE A 123 -10.06 -14.72 -6.63
CA ILE A 123 -9.40 -14.46 -5.34
C ILE A 123 -9.87 -13.11 -4.79
N TYR A 124 -10.08 -12.15 -5.68
CA TYR A 124 -10.54 -10.82 -5.30
C TYR A 124 -11.95 -10.83 -4.68
N THR A 125 -12.89 -11.61 -5.22
CA THR A 125 -14.26 -11.70 -4.68
C THR A 125 -14.30 -12.27 -3.26
N VAL A 126 -13.35 -13.16 -2.92
CA VAL A 126 -13.17 -13.67 -1.55
C VAL A 126 -12.55 -12.61 -0.65
N TRP A 127 -11.65 -11.78 -1.19
CA TRP A 127 -10.94 -10.78 -0.41
C TRP A 127 -11.79 -9.55 -0.09
N VAL A 128 -12.39 -8.96 -1.11
CA VAL A 128 -13.15 -7.72 -1.01
C VAL A 128 -14.43 -7.87 -1.81
N ARG A 129 -15.53 -7.88 -1.07
CA ARG A 129 -16.89 -8.00 -1.63
C ARG A 129 -17.26 -6.84 -2.55
N SER A 130 -16.67 -5.65 -2.37
CA SER A 130 -16.94 -4.46 -3.18
C SER A 130 -15.68 -3.60 -3.44
N PRO A 131 -15.29 -3.36 -4.70
CA PRO A 131 -14.14 -2.51 -5.04
C PRO A 131 -14.30 -1.06 -4.60
N VAL A 132 -15.54 -0.57 -4.53
CA VAL A 132 -15.84 0.80 -4.06
C VAL A 132 -15.37 1.01 -2.61
N ILE A 133 -15.38 -0.04 -1.78
CA ILE A 133 -14.94 0.04 -0.39
C ILE A 133 -13.42 0.25 -0.32
N ILE A 134 -12.62 -0.45 -1.16
CA ILE A 134 -11.16 -0.22 -1.19
C ILE A 134 -10.87 1.18 -1.70
N ASP A 135 -11.52 1.60 -2.78
CA ASP A 135 -11.33 2.93 -3.37
C ASP A 135 -11.65 4.02 -2.32
N THR A 136 -12.71 3.85 -1.54
CA THR A 136 -13.09 4.76 -0.44
C THR A 136 -12.06 4.74 0.69
N ILE A 137 -11.63 3.56 1.15
CA ILE A 137 -10.61 3.44 2.20
C ILE A 137 -9.29 4.06 1.75
N CYS A 138 -8.90 3.88 0.49
CA CYS A 138 -7.70 4.49 -0.10
C CYS A 138 -7.75 6.01 0.00
N VAL A 139 -8.84 6.62 -0.47
CA VAL A 139 -9.04 8.07 -0.40
C VAL A 139 -9.03 8.57 1.04
N LEU A 140 -9.72 7.88 1.96
CA LEU A 140 -9.76 8.27 3.37
C LEU A 140 -8.38 8.18 4.04
N VAL A 141 -7.65 7.08 3.82
CA VAL A 141 -6.31 6.88 4.38
C VAL A 141 -5.35 7.96 3.89
N ILE A 142 -5.40 8.33 2.61
CA ILE A 142 -4.55 9.37 2.06
C ILE A 142 -5.00 10.77 2.52
N ALA A 143 -6.29 11.10 2.46
CA ALA A 143 -6.78 12.45 2.70
C ALA A 143 -6.81 12.84 4.19
N LEU A 144 -7.14 11.91 5.10
CA LEU A 144 -7.32 12.24 6.51
C LEU A 144 -6.08 12.86 7.16
N PRO A 145 -4.85 12.31 7.03
CA PRO A 145 -3.65 12.91 7.60
C PRO A 145 -3.33 14.29 7.02
N PHE A 146 -3.63 14.52 5.74
CA PHE A 146 -3.46 15.84 5.12
C PHE A 146 -4.39 16.89 5.75
N ILE A 147 -5.62 16.52 6.07
CA ILE A 147 -6.59 17.45 6.65
C ILE A 147 -6.29 17.66 8.14
N THR A 148 -6.26 16.58 8.92
CA THR A 148 -6.19 16.67 10.39
C THR A 148 -4.85 17.20 10.87
N ASN A 149 -3.72 16.69 10.35
CA ASN A 149 -2.40 17.14 10.79
C ASN A 149 -2.10 18.58 10.33
N THR A 150 -2.57 18.99 9.15
CA THR A 150 -2.40 20.38 8.69
C THR A 150 -3.16 21.35 9.59
N ILE A 151 -4.41 21.05 9.94
CA ILE A 151 -5.20 21.88 10.85
C ILE A 151 -4.50 21.99 12.21
N CYS A 152 -4.11 20.86 12.81
CA CYS A 152 -3.45 20.89 14.11
C CYS A 152 -2.09 21.60 14.06
N SER A 153 -1.34 21.47 12.96
CA SER A 153 -0.04 22.13 12.77
C SER A 153 -0.14 23.64 12.64
N LEU A 154 -1.13 24.13 11.87
CA LEU A 154 -1.41 25.55 11.76
C LEU A 154 -1.85 26.12 13.11
N LEU A 155 -2.76 25.45 13.82
CA LEU A 155 -3.19 25.87 15.16
C LEU A 155 -2.03 25.88 16.16
N ALA A 156 -1.18 24.85 16.16
CA ALA A 156 0.01 24.81 17.01
C ALA A 156 0.95 26.00 16.72
N GLY A 157 1.15 26.35 15.45
CA GLY A 157 1.92 27.51 15.05
C GLY A 157 1.30 28.84 15.48
N MET A 158 -0.03 29.00 15.31
CA MET A 158 -0.76 30.22 15.66
C MET A 158 -0.73 30.48 17.17
N TYR A 159 -1.03 29.46 17.99
CA TYR A 159 -0.97 29.61 19.45
C TYR A 159 0.45 29.87 19.94
N ALA A 160 1.47 29.30 19.28
CA ALA A 160 2.87 29.60 19.60
C ALA A 160 3.24 31.06 19.29
N GLU A 161 2.71 31.63 18.21
CA GLU A 161 2.91 33.04 17.86
C GLU A 161 2.21 33.99 18.85
N GLN A 162 1.04 33.61 19.35
CA GLN A 162 0.29 34.37 20.37
C GLN A 162 0.89 34.30 21.78
N GLY A 163 1.87 33.41 22.00
CA GLY A 163 2.45 33.18 23.33
C GLY A 163 1.63 32.25 24.23
N ASP A 164 0.57 31.63 23.72
CA ASP A 164 -0.19 30.59 24.45
C ASP A 164 0.50 29.23 24.31
N ILE A 165 1.53 29.06 25.14
CA ILE A 165 2.38 27.85 25.14
C ILE A 165 1.59 26.59 25.53
N ALA A 166 0.55 26.71 26.36
CA ALA A 166 -0.25 25.57 26.79
C ALA A 166 -1.05 24.97 25.63
N SER A 167 -1.77 25.82 24.90
CA SER A 167 -2.52 25.40 23.71
C SER A 167 -1.59 24.91 22.60
N ALA A 168 -0.48 25.62 22.33
CA ALA A 168 0.51 25.19 21.34
C ALA A 168 1.07 23.79 21.64
N LYS A 169 1.37 23.51 22.92
CA LYS A 169 1.82 22.19 23.38
C LYS A 169 0.74 21.12 23.19
N ALA A 170 -0.51 21.42 23.55
CA ALA A 170 -1.63 20.48 23.41
C ALA A 170 -1.84 20.06 21.94
N TYR A 171 -1.89 21.02 21.01
CA TYR A 171 -2.01 20.73 19.58
C TYR A 171 -0.80 19.98 19.04
N THR A 172 0.41 20.33 19.48
CA THR A 172 1.61 19.62 19.05
C THR A 172 1.56 18.15 19.51
N SER A 173 1.16 17.88 20.76
CA SER A 173 0.98 16.50 21.26
C SER A 173 -0.12 15.76 20.49
N ALA A 174 -1.22 16.44 20.14
CA ALA A 174 -2.30 15.86 19.34
C ALA A 174 -1.80 15.42 17.95
N ILE A 175 -0.96 16.22 17.28
CA ILE A 175 -0.34 15.86 15.99
C ILE A 175 0.46 14.56 16.11
N TYR A 176 1.27 14.40 17.16
CA TYR A 176 2.07 13.19 17.34
C TYR A 176 1.22 11.95 17.65
N TYR A 177 0.12 12.10 18.41
CA TYR A 177 -0.83 11.01 18.61
C TYR A 177 -1.56 10.63 17.30
N LEU A 178 -1.98 11.61 16.50
CA LEU A 178 -2.59 11.38 15.19
C LEU A 178 -1.62 10.65 14.26
N TRP A 179 -0.37 11.11 14.20
CA TRP A 179 0.67 10.43 13.44
C TRP A 179 0.91 9.00 13.89
N SER A 180 1.00 8.77 15.19
CA SER A 180 1.13 7.43 15.74
C SER A 180 -0.03 6.53 15.30
N PHE A 181 -1.27 7.03 15.39
CA PHE A 181 -2.45 6.31 14.98
C PHE A 181 -2.44 5.99 13.47
N TYR A 182 -2.22 6.99 12.61
CA TYR A 182 -2.23 6.80 11.16
C TYR A 182 -1.12 5.85 10.69
N THR A 183 0.09 5.99 11.23
CA THR A 183 1.22 5.13 10.85
C THR A 183 1.07 3.71 11.36
N ALA A 184 0.59 3.50 12.59
CA ALA A 184 0.26 2.15 13.09
C ALA A 184 -0.83 1.49 12.25
N PHE A 185 -1.90 2.23 11.93
CA PHE A 185 -2.99 1.72 11.10
C PHE A 185 -2.51 1.33 9.69
N LEU A 186 -1.76 2.20 9.02
CA LEU A 186 -1.18 1.88 7.70
C LEU A 186 -0.18 0.73 7.79
N GLY A 187 0.64 0.67 8.85
CA GLY A 187 1.59 -0.42 9.09
C GLY A 187 0.89 -1.78 9.22
N LEU A 188 -0.24 -1.83 9.95
CA LEU A 188 -1.09 -3.03 10.04
C LEU A 188 -1.65 -3.44 8.68
N LEU A 189 -2.16 -2.48 7.90
CA LEU A 189 -2.68 -2.76 6.56
C LEU A 189 -1.60 -3.28 5.60
N ILE A 190 -0.40 -2.71 5.63
CA ILE A 190 0.75 -3.15 4.81
C ILE A 190 1.17 -4.57 5.18
N VAL A 191 1.29 -4.90 6.47
CA VAL A 191 1.65 -6.27 6.89
C VAL A 191 0.55 -7.24 6.48
N PHE A 192 -0.72 -6.90 6.70
CA PHE A 192 -1.86 -7.74 6.34
C PHE A 192 -1.92 -8.02 4.84
N ALA A 193 -1.87 -6.97 4.02
CA ALA A 193 -1.89 -7.11 2.56
C ALA A 193 -0.63 -7.79 2.05
N GLY A 194 0.54 -7.48 2.62
CA GLY A 194 1.83 -8.05 2.26
C GLY A 194 1.90 -9.56 2.49
N ILE A 195 1.46 -10.04 3.65
CA ILE A 195 1.41 -11.49 3.95
C ILE A 195 0.50 -12.21 2.94
N ARG A 196 -0.66 -11.63 2.63
CA ARG A 196 -1.61 -12.21 1.66
C ARG A 196 -1.03 -12.21 0.24
N LEU A 197 -0.45 -11.11 -0.20
CA LEU A 197 0.21 -10.97 -1.50
C LEU A 197 1.33 -12.01 -1.66
N ILE A 198 2.15 -12.21 -0.63
CA ILE A 198 3.22 -13.21 -0.64
C ILE A 198 2.63 -14.62 -0.77
N ARG A 199 1.60 -14.97 0.01
CA ARG A 199 0.93 -16.29 -0.08
C ARG A 199 0.37 -16.57 -1.47
N LEU A 200 -0.32 -15.58 -2.05
CA LEU A 200 -0.89 -15.68 -3.39
C LEU A 200 0.19 -15.87 -4.45
N LEU A 201 1.31 -15.14 -4.32
CA LEU A 201 2.42 -15.23 -5.24
C LEU A 201 3.14 -16.59 -5.14
N TYR A 202 3.25 -17.16 -3.94
CA TYR A 202 3.75 -18.53 -3.75
C TYR A 202 2.85 -19.57 -4.40
N TYR A 203 1.53 -19.45 -4.26
CA TYR A 203 0.58 -20.36 -4.90
C TYR A 203 0.68 -20.32 -6.43
N HIS A 204 0.74 -19.11 -7.02
CA HIS A 204 0.93 -18.98 -8.46
C HIS A 204 2.30 -19.46 -8.94
N LEU A 205 3.34 -19.29 -8.12
CA LEU A 205 4.67 -19.82 -8.40
C LEU A 205 4.69 -21.34 -8.48
N GLU A 206 4.04 -22.01 -7.53
CA GLU A 206 3.95 -23.47 -7.48
C GLU A 206 3.25 -23.99 -8.75
N MET A 207 2.15 -23.33 -9.13
CA MET A 207 1.39 -23.69 -10.34
C MET A 207 2.15 -23.40 -11.66
N GLN A 208 3.07 -22.43 -11.67
CA GLN A 208 3.91 -22.13 -12.85
C GLN A 208 5.25 -22.87 -12.87
N THR A 209 5.64 -23.54 -11.78
CA THR A 209 6.95 -24.23 -11.69
C THR A 209 7.03 -25.41 -12.67
N ASP A 210 5.88 -25.96 -13.08
CA ASP A 210 5.79 -26.96 -14.14
C ASP A 210 6.27 -26.42 -15.51
N LEU A 211 6.33 -25.09 -15.69
CA LEU A 211 6.83 -24.41 -16.89
C LEU A 211 8.24 -23.85 -16.62
N ARG A 212 9.22 -24.77 -16.57
CA ARG A 212 10.63 -24.66 -16.11
C ARG A 212 11.46 -23.43 -16.54
N VAL A 213 11.01 -22.57 -17.46
CA VAL A 213 11.83 -21.54 -18.12
C VAL A 213 11.89 -20.18 -17.39
N ASN A 214 11.01 -19.88 -16.42
CA ASN A 214 10.93 -18.51 -15.84
C ASN A 214 11.04 -18.38 -14.30
N GLY A 215 11.45 -19.44 -13.59
CA GLY A 215 11.47 -19.44 -12.12
C GLY A 215 12.34 -18.35 -11.45
N ALA A 216 13.47 -17.98 -12.05
CA ALA A 216 14.40 -17.00 -11.45
C ALA A 216 13.84 -15.56 -11.43
N LYS A 217 13.12 -15.15 -12.48
CA LYS A 217 12.52 -13.81 -12.56
C LYS A 217 11.40 -13.64 -11.55
N ILE A 218 10.55 -14.68 -11.40
CA ILE A 218 9.42 -14.64 -10.48
C ILE A 218 9.90 -14.60 -9.02
N LYS A 219 10.90 -15.42 -8.65
CA LYS A 219 11.52 -15.36 -7.32
C LYS A 219 12.06 -13.97 -6.98
N THR A 220 12.62 -13.28 -7.98
CA THR A 220 13.13 -11.91 -7.80
C THR A 220 11.99 -10.92 -7.57
N GLY A 221 10.88 -11.05 -8.29
CA GLY A 221 9.68 -10.23 -8.06
C GLY A 221 9.12 -10.37 -6.65
N VAL A 222 9.00 -11.61 -6.15
CA VAL A 222 8.57 -11.90 -4.77
C VAL A 222 9.50 -11.21 -3.76
N LEU A 223 10.81 -11.34 -3.98
CA LEU A 223 11.82 -10.78 -3.09
C LEU A 223 11.70 -9.25 -3.00
N LYS A 224 11.52 -8.55 -4.14
CA LYS A 224 11.32 -7.10 -4.16
C LYS A 224 10.13 -6.68 -3.32
N VAL A 225 8.98 -7.32 -3.56
CA VAL A 225 7.74 -7.04 -2.81
C VAL A 225 7.94 -7.29 -1.31
N LYS A 226 8.60 -8.39 -0.94
CA LYS A 226 8.90 -8.72 0.45
C LYS A 226 9.78 -7.66 1.11
N ILE A 227 10.80 -7.17 0.43
CA ILE A 227 11.69 -6.12 0.96
C ILE A 227 10.90 -4.83 1.17
N VAL A 228 10.11 -4.38 0.18
CA VAL A 228 9.32 -3.13 0.30
C VAL A 228 8.30 -3.23 1.44
N VAL A 229 7.58 -4.35 1.55
CA VAL A 229 6.62 -4.58 2.64
C VAL A 229 7.30 -4.59 4.00
N LEU A 230 8.43 -5.30 4.13
CA LEU A 230 9.14 -5.42 5.40
C LEU A 230 9.74 -4.08 5.85
N VAL A 231 10.46 -3.40 4.95
CA VAL A 231 11.11 -2.11 5.22
C VAL A 231 10.07 -1.02 5.48
N GLY A 232 9.01 -0.94 4.65
CA GLY A 232 7.93 0.02 4.83
C GLY A 232 7.15 -0.19 6.14
N ALA A 233 6.80 -1.44 6.47
CA ALA A 233 6.14 -1.75 7.73
C ALA A 233 7.03 -1.43 8.95
N ALA A 234 8.31 -1.84 8.92
CA ALA A 234 9.25 -1.57 10.00
C ALA A 234 9.42 -0.06 10.23
N CYS A 235 9.52 0.74 9.16
CA CYS A 235 9.58 2.20 9.24
C CYS A 235 8.32 2.79 9.89
N LEU A 236 7.12 2.36 9.48
CA LEU A 236 5.87 2.88 10.02
C LEU A 236 5.67 2.54 11.50
N TRP A 237 6.01 1.31 11.91
CA TRP A 237 5.94 0.91 13.31
C TRP A 237 6.96 1.66 14.16
N LEU A 238 8.20 1.81 13.67
CA LEU A 238 9.22 2.58 14.38
C LEU A 238 8.80 4.05 14.53
N TYR A 239 8.27 4.67 13.46
CA TYR A 239 7.73 6.03 13.52
C TYR A 239 6.57 6.15 14.51
N SER A 240 5.63 5.20 14.50
CA SER A 240 4.50 5.18 15.43
C SER A 240 4.98 5.14 16.89
N ILE A 241 5.92 4.24 17.20
CA ILE A 241 6.47 4.09 18.55
C ILE A 241 7.19 5.38 18.98
N VAL A 242 8.04 5.94 18.12
CA VAL A 242 8.79 7.17 18.44
C VAL A 242 7.83 8.36 18.61
N ALA A 243 6.80 8.49 17.77
CA ALA A 243 5.80 9.55 17.87
C ALA A 243 4.96 9.43 19.15
N ALA A 244 4.49 8.22 19.48
CA ALA A 244 3.75 7.95 20.72
C ALA A 244 4.61 8.24 21.96
N MET A 245 5.87 7.78 21.95
CA MET A 245 6.82 8.02 23.02
C MET A 245 7.08 9.52 23.21
N TYR A 246 7.28 10.27 22.12
CA TYR A 246 7.47 11.72 22.19
C TYR A 246 6.21 12.44 22.67
N ALA A 247 5.02 12.01 22.27
CA ALA A 247 3.74 12.58 22.73
C ALA A 247 3.51 12.36 24.23
N ALA A 248 3.79 11.15 24.73
CA ALA A 248 3.60 10.78 26.13
C ALA A 248 4.67 11.39 27.06
N PHE A 249 5.93 11.42 26.63
CA PHE A 249 7.07 11.80 27.46
C PHE A 249 7.73 13.11 27.02
N ARG A 250 6.98 14.02 26.38
CA ARG A 250 7.51 15.27 25.83
C ARG A 250 8.33 16.09 26.84
N ASP A 251 7.80 16.28 28.04
CA ASP A 251 8.43 17.10 29.09
C ASP A 251 9.76 16.51 29.61
N PRO A 252 9.83 15.23 30.02
CA PRO A 252 11.11 14.65 30.43
C PRO A 252 12.09 14.54 29.25
N ILE A 253 11.63 14.27 28.03
CA ILE A 253 12.50 14.21 26.85
C ILE A 253 13.15 15.58 26.62
N THR A 254 12.35 16.66 26.57
CA THR A 254 12.86 18.02 26.30
C THR A 254 13.81 18.56 27.37
N LYS A 255 13.74 18.04 28.61
CA LYS A 255 14.70 18.38 29.67
C LYS A 255 16.02 17.61 29.58
N ASN A 256 16.06 16.47 28.88
CA ASN A 256 17.22 15.61 28.78
C ASN A 256 17.83 15.69 27.38
N MET A 257 18.87 16.51 27.22
CA MET A 257 19.50 16.77 25.92
C MET A 257 19.91 15.50 25.13
N PRO A 258 20.50 14.45 25.75
CA PRO A 258 20.83 13.22 25.02
C PRO A 258 19.60 12.52 24.42
N MET A 259 18.47 12.53 25.13
CA MET A 259 17.22 11.93 24.64
C MET A 259 16.64 12.72 23.47
N VAL A 260 16.70 14.06 23.53
CA VAL A 260 16.30 14.92 22.40
C VAL A 260 17.12 14.58 21.16
N VAL A 261 18.46 14.55 21.29
CA VAL A 261 19.35 14.26 20.16
C VAL A 261 19.09 12.86 19.60
N LEU A 262 18.92 11.84 20.44
CA LEU A 262 18.61 10.47 19.99
C LEU A 262 17.30 10.42 19.20
N ILE A 263 16.24 11.04 19.71
CA ILE A 263 14.94 11.08 19.04
C ILE A 263 15.04 11.87 17.74
N CYS A 264 15.77 12.99 17.72
CA CYS A 264 16.00 13.76 16.50
C CYS A 264 16.72 12.93 15.43
N ILE A 265 17.75 12.15 15.79
CA ILE A 265 18.47 11.27 14.85
C ILE A 265 17.51 10.24 14.26
N LEU A 266 16.76 9.53 15.10
CA LEU A 266 15.79 8.53 14.64
C LEU A 266 14.72 9.16 13.74
N TRP A 267 14.18 10.30 14.16
CA TRP A 267 13.13 11.01 13.43
C TRP A 267 13.61 11.53 12.08
N MET A 268 14.82 12.12 12.03
CA MET A 268 15.29 12.79 10.82
C MET A 268 15.67 11.80 9.73
N TYR A 269 16.45 10.77 10.07
CA TYR A 269 17.08 9.90 9.08
C TYR A 269 16.22 8.72 8.65
N MET A 270 15.28 8.27 9.49
CA MET A 270 14.49 7.07 9.22
C MET A 270 13.75 7.14 7.88
N GLY A 271 13.13 8.28 7.55
CA GLY A 271 12.41 8.43 6.29
C GLY A 271 13.33 8.32 5.06
N ALA A 272 14.44 9.06 5.05
CA ALA A 272 15.38 9.05 3.92
C ALA A 272 16.08 7.69 3.76
N LEU A 273 16.45 7.03 4.87
CA LEU A 273 17.02 5.68 4.86
C LEU A 273 16.01 4.65 4.34
N THR A 274 14.74 4.77 4.73
CA THR A 274 13.68 3.88 4.25
C THR A 274 13.47 4.04 2.75
N THR A 275 13.40 5.27 2.23
CA THR A 275 13.28 5.50 0.78
C THR A 275 14.50 4.99 0.01
N LEU A 276 15.71 5.19 0.54
CA LEU A 276 16.94 4.66 -0.06
C LEU A 276 16.91 3.13 -0.16
N MET A 277 16.48 2.46 0.91
CA MET A 277 16.36 0.99 0.93
C MET A 277 15.29 0.48 -0.05
N ILE A 278 14.17 1.20 -0.18
CA ILE A 278 13.12 0.88 -1.15
C ILE A 278 13.61 1.07 -2.59
N GLU A 279 14.32 2.17 -2.88
CA GLU A 279 14.92 2.42 -4.20
C GLU A 279 15.95 1.36 -4.57
N PHE A 280 16.81 0.98 -3.61
CA PHE A 280 17.74 -0.12 -3.80
C PHE A 280 17.00 -1.42 -4.12
N ALA A 281 15.91 -1.72 -3.41
CA ALA A 281 15.08 -2.90 -3.67
C ALA A 281 14.46 -2.89 -5.08
N ILE A 282 14.07 -1.72 -5.60
CA ILE A 282 13.54 -1.56 -6.96
C ILE A 282 14.64 -1.84 -8.00
N ILE A 283 15.86 -1.34 -7.77
CA ILE A 283 17.03 -1.52 -8.64
C ILE A 283 17.51 -2.98 -8.69
N LEU A 284 17.25 -3.78 -7.64
CA LEU A 284 17.77 -5.16 -7.55
C LEU A 284 17.48 -5.97 -8.82
N ASN A 285 18.55 -6.35 -9.53
CA ASN A 285 18.52 -7.28 -10.65
C ASN A 285 18.50 -8.73 -10.11
N PRO A 286 17.84 -9.70 -10.78
CA PRO A 286 17.91 -11.11 -10.41
C PRO A 286 19.32 -11.64 -10.13
N GLN A 287 20.35 -11.14 -10.83
CA GLN A 287 21.74 -11.54 -10.58
C GLN A 287 22.25 -11.06 -9.21
N MET A 288 21.95 -9.82 -8.84
CA MET A 288 22.34 -9.25 -7.54
C MET A 288 21.55 -9.89 -6.40
N ALA A 289 20.29 -10.25 -6.64
CA ALA A 289 19.47 -10.95 -5.66
C ALA A 289 20.07 -12.32 -5.28
N LYS A 290 20.64 -13.07 -6.24
CA LYS A 290 21.33 -14.35 -5.96
C LYS A 290 22.52 -14.14 -5.01
N ALA A 291 23.33 -13.11 -5.25
CA ALA A 291 24.46 -12.79 -4.38
C ALA A 291 23.99 -12.42 -2.96
N LEU A 292 22.89 -11.68 -2.84
CA LEU A 292 22.34 -11.25 -1.55
C LEU A 292 21.75 -12.42 -0.75
N VAL A 293 21.07 -13.36 -1.42
CA VAL A 293 20.55 -14.58 -0.79
C VAL A 293 21.68 -15.45 -0.26
N ASN A 294 22.78 -15.57 -1.02
CA ASN A 294 23.96 -16.34 -0.57
C ASN A 294 24.65 -15.72 0.66
N LEU A 295 24.45 -14.42 0.91
CA LEU A 295 25.00 -13.72 2.08
C LEU A 295 24.03 -13.70 3.28
N SER A 296 22.71 -13.80 3.05
CA SER A 296 21.71 -13.48 4.06
C SER A 296 21.28 -14.64 4.97
N PHE A 297 21.63 -15.89 4.66
CA PHE A 297 21.27 -17.02 5.52
C PHE A 297 22.40 -18.04 5.55
N GLY A 298 23.35 -17.82 6.46
CA GLY A 298 24.25 -18.85 6.96
C GLY A 298 23.46 -19.88 7.77
N SER A 299 22.61 -20.65 7.10
CA SER A 299 22.13 -21.92 7.63
C SER A 299 23.18 -22.95 7.25
N TYR A 300 24.00 -23.31 8.23
CA TYR A 300 24.86 -24.49 8.25
C TYR A 300 24.03 -25.71 7.78
N THR A 301 24.08 -25.99 6.49
CA THR A 301 23.68 -27.27 5.93
C THR A 301 24.96 -27.86 5.38
N SER A 302 25.67 -28.52 6.30
CA SER A 302 26.70 -29.50 5.95
C SER A 302 25.99 -30.65 5.26
N ASP A 303 25.79 -30.56 3.94
CA ASP A 303 25.56 -31.75 3.14
C ASP A 303 26.50 -31.73 1.94
N THR A 304 27.53 -32.54 2.12
CA THR A 304 28.53 -32.95 1.15
C THR A 304 27.84 -33.78 0.08
N GLN A 305 27.62 -33.24 -1.12
CA GLN A 305 27.55 -34.09 -2.30
C GLN A 305 28.06 -33.38 -3.55
N THR A 306 29.21 -33.89 -3.99
CA THR A 306 29.82 -33.74 -5.31
C THR A 306 28.87 -34.23 -6.39
N ASP A 307 28.63 -33.43 -7.43
CA ASP A 307 29.00 -33.79 -8.80
C ASP A 307 28.75 -32.67 -9.83
N PRO A 308 29.47 -32.68 -10.97
CA PRO A 308 29.66 -31.50 -11.80
C PRO A 308 28.91 -31.53 -13.14
N LEU A 309 28.81 -30.32 -13.73
CA LEU A 309 28.83 -30.05 -15.17
C LEU A 309 27.56 -30.33 -16.00
N GLU A 310 26.76 -29.29 -16.22
CA GLU A 310 26.08 -29.10 -17.51
C GLU A 310 25.90 -27.59 -17.81
N SER A 311 26.80 -27.06 -18.64
CA SER A 311 26.74 -25.69 -19.14
C SER A 311 25.80 -25.62 -20.34
N VAL A 312 24.53 -25.28 -20.11
CA VAL A 312 23.59 -24.93 -21.17
C VAL A 312 23.51 -23.41 -21.31
N THR A 313 23.96 -22.95 -22.47
CA THR A 313 23.86 -21.58 -22.99
C THR A 313 22.40 -21.12 -23.02
N LEU A 314 22.03 -20.21 -22.11
CA LEU A 314 20.69 -19.63 -22.04
C LEU A 314 20.73 -18.19 -22.54
N SER A 315 20.65 -18.06 -23.86
CA SER A 315 20.37 -16.82 -24.60
C SER A 315 18.92 -16.88 -25.09
N GLN A 316 18.22 -15.76 -25.02
CA GLN A 316 16.85 -15.50 -25.48
C GLN A 316 15.71 -16.13 -24.66
N ASN A 317 15.18 -15.35 -23.71
CA ASN A 317 13.74 -15.10 -23.57
C ASN A 317 13.50 -14.12 -22.40
N GLU A 318 13.47 -12.83 -22.73
CA GLU A 318 13.28 -11.75 -21.76
C GLU A 318 11.80 -11.47 -21.42
N ASP A 319 10.83 -11.95 -22.21
CA ASP A 319 9.52 -11.29 -22.31
C ASP A 319 8.36 -11.77 -21.41
N MET A 320 8.55 -12.78 -20.53
CA MET A 320 7.40 -13.32 -19.77
C MET A 320 7.17 -12.68 -18.39
N PHE A 321 8.18 -12.17 -17.68
CA PHE A 321 7.96 -11.50 -16.39
C PHE A 321 7.47 -10.05 -16.54
N THR A 322 7.63 -9.52 -17.75
CA THR A 322 6.90 -8.35 -18.21
C THR A 322 5.40 -8.56 -18.07
N SER A 323 4.82 -9.78 -18.09
CA SER A 323 3.36 -10.01 -17.96
C SER A 323 2.73 -9.63 -16.61
N PHE A 324 3.46 -9.66 -15.49
CA PHE A 324 2.97 -9.07 -14.22
C PHE A 324 3.15 -7.53 -14.21
N GLU A 325 4.14 -7.03 -14.95
CA GLU A 325 4.33 -5.61 -15.32
C GLU A 325 3.40 -5.17 -16.49
N LEU A 326 2.76 -6.11 -17.23
CA LEU A 326 1.92 -5.92 -18.43
C LEU A 326 0.44 -6.16 -18.16
N ALA A 327 0.09 -6.95 -17.14
CA ALA A 327 -1.26 -6.93 -16.57
C ALA A 327 -1.63 -5.51 -16.11
N SER A 328 -0.63 -4.66 -15.84
CA SER A 328 -0.80 -3.25 -15.54
C SER A 328 -0.59 -2.29 -16.73
N THR A 329 -0.02 -2.71 -17.88
CA THR A 329 0.23 -1.84 -19.06
C THR A 329 -0.46 -2.29 -20.38
N SER A 330 -1.23 -3.36 -20.40
CA SER A 330 -1.96 -3.85 -21.59
C SER A 330 -3.27 -3.06 -21.89
N LYS A 331 -3.19 -1.73 -22.02
CA LYS A 331 -4.27 -0.93 -22.62
C LYS A 331 -3.84 0.18 -23.59
N ALA A 332 -2.55 0.40 -23.83
CA ALA A 332 -2.11 1.61 -24.56
C ALA A 332 -1.48 1.39 -25.95
N HIS A 333 -1.17 0.16 -26.38
CA HIS A 333 -0.57 -0.02 -27.72
C HIS A 333 -1.09 -1.29 -28.40
N GLY A 334 -2.09 -1.13 -29.27
CA GLY A 334 -2.62 -2.23 -30.08
C GLY A 334 -4.06 -1.97 -30.51
N THR A 335 -4.30 -0.93 -31.29
CA THR A 335 -5.65 -0.58 -31.76
C THR A 335 -6.11 -1.36 -32.99
N GLU A 336 -5.29 -2.22 -33.60
CA GLU A 336 -5.69 -2.96 -34.80
C GLU A 336 -5.62 -4.49 -34.64
N TRP A 337 -4.54 -5.04 -34.07
CA TRP A 337 -4.44 -6.49 -33.83
C TRP A 337 -5.30 -7.00 -32.68
N ASN A 338 -5.57 -6.16 -31.67
CA ASN A 338 -6.41 -6.58 -30.55
C ASN A 338 -7.89 -6.60 -30.92
N LYS A 339 -8.37 -5.87 -31.94
CA LYS A 339 -9.79 -5.87 -32.29
C LYS A 339 -10.25 -7.25 -32.78
N ALA A 340 -9.46 -7.90 -33.64
CA ALA A 340 -9.75 -9.24 -34.12
C ALA A 340 -9.65 -10.29 -33.00
N GLN A 341 -8.68 -10.14 -32.08
CA GLN A 341 -8.53 -11.06 -30.95
C GLN A 341 -9.63 -10.87 -29.90
N TYR A 342 -10.06 -9.63 -29.64
CA TYR A 342 -11.17 -9.33 -28.73
C TYR A 342 -12.51 -9.75 -29.33
N GLU A 343 -12.73 -9.59 -30.64
CA GLU A 343 -13.92 -10.10 -31.33
C GLU A 343 -13.95 -11.63 -31.32
N SER A 344 -12.78 -12.29 -31.47
CA SER A 344 -12.66 -13.75 -31.37
C SER A 344 -12.93 -14.26 -29.95
N GLU A 345 -12.36 -13.62 -28.91
CA GLU A 345 -12.61 -13.99 -27.51
C GLU A 345 -14.03 -13.66 -27.06
N SER A 346 -14.59 -12.52 -27.48
CA SER A 346 -16.00 -12.16 -27.22
C SER A 346 -16.96 -13.16 -27.87
N SER A 347 -16.69 -13.59 -29.11
CA SER A 347 -17.45 -14.64 -29.80
C SER A 347 -17.38 -15.97 -29.04
N LYS A 348 -16.22 -16.31 -28.49
CA LYS A 348 -16.03 -17.55 -27.73
C LYS A 348 -16.77 -17.50 -26.39
N LEU A 349 -16.68 -16.38 -25.66
CA LEU A 349 -17.40 -16.14 -24.41
C LEU A 349 -18.91 -16.12 -24.61
N GLU A 350 -19.39 -15.59 -25.73
CA GLU A 350 -20.81 -15.58 -26.06
C GLU A 350 -21.32 -17.00 -26.39
N LYS A 351 -20.54 -17.80 -27.11
CA LYS A 351 -20.84 -19.23 -27.32
C LYS A 351 -20.89 -20.01 -26.01
N ASP A 352 -19.92 -19.79 -25.12
CA ASP A 352 -19.87 -20.45 -23.81
C ASP A 352 -21.07 -20.03 -22.93
N ARG A 353 -21.48 -18.75 -22.99
CA ARG A 353 -22.67 -18.24 -22.29
C ARG A 353 -23.97 -18.85 -22.83
N ILE A 354 -24.11 -18.98 -24.14
CA ILE A 354 -25.27 -19.63 -24.78
C ILE A 354 -25.31 -21.12 -24.41
N GLN A 355 -24.16 -21.80 -24.44
CA GLN A 355 -24.05 -23.20 -24.06
C GLN A 355 -24.42 -23.42 -22.59
N TYR A 356 -23.90 -22.57 -21.69
CA TYR A 356 -24.25 -22.61 -20.27
C TYR A 356 -25.75 -22.45 -20.06
N ASN A 357 -26.36 -21.39 -20.62
CA ASN A 357 -27.80 -21.13 -20.49
C ASN A 357 -28.67 -22.27 -21.06
N THR A 358 -28.19 -22.95 -22.10
CA THR A 358 -28.88 -24.11 -22.68
C THR A 358 -28.85 -25.31 -21.72
N VAL A 359 -27.72 -25.54 -21.04
CA VAL A 359 -27.59 -26.59 -20.02
C VAL A 359 -28.44 -26.27 -18.78
N THR A 360 -28.45 -25.03 -18.31
CA THR A 360 -29.26 -24.62 -17.15
C THR A 360 -30.77 -24.70 -17.45
N ARG A 361 -31.22 -24.31 -18.65
CA ARG A 361 -32.62 -24.48 -19.07
C ARG A 361 -33.03 -25.93 -19.11
N LYS A 362 -32.18 -26.85 -19.61
CA LYS A 362 -32.47 -28.29 -19.58
C LYS A 362 -32.58 -28.83 -18.16
N GLN A 363 -31.73 -28.37 -17.24
CA GLN A 363 -31.83 -28.76 -15.83
C GLN A 363 -33.10 -28.23 -15.16
N HIS A 364 -33.50 -26.98 -15.42
CA HIS A 364 -34.76 -26.44 -14.89
C HIS A 364 -36.00 -27.14 -15.45
N HIS A 365 -35.99 -27.54 -16.73
CA HIS A 365 -37.09 -28.32 -17.30
C HIS A 365 -37.21 -29.72 -16.67
N CYS A 366 -36.08 -30.36 -16.34
CA CYS A 366 -36.06 -31.64 -15.64
C CYS A 366 -36.54 -31.52 -14.18
N PHE A 367 -36.22 -30.40 -13.53
CA PHE A 367 -36.61 -30.16 -12.14
C PHE A 367 -38.11 -29.83 -12.00
N MET A 368 -38.68 -29.07 -12.94
CA MET A 368 -40.12 -28.75 -12.95
C MET A 368 -40.98 -30.00 -13.21
N HIS A 369 -40.55 -30.91 -14.08
CA HIS A 369 -41.25 -32.20 -14.26
C HIS A 369 -41.23 -33.10 -13.02
N HIS A 370 -40.19 -32.99 -12.18
CA HIS A 370 -40.13 -33.70 -10.91
C HIS A 370 -41.01 -33.03 -9.83
N ALA A 371 -41.12 -31.70 -9.84
CA ALA A 371 -41.95 -30.94 -8.91
C ALA A 371 -43.45 -31.13 -9.16
N GLU A 372 -43.89 -31.15 -10.42
CA GLU A 372 -45.30 -31.44 -10.78
C GLU A 372 -45.74 -32.83 -10.30
N ARG A 373 -44.85 -33.83 -10.37
CA ARG A 373 -45.14 -35.19 -9.90
C ARG A 373 -45.23 -35.33 -8.38
N SER A 374 -44.71 -34.38 -7.62
CA SER A 374 -44.78 -34.37 -6.15
C SER A 374 -46.02 -33.64 -5.59
N VAL A 375 -46.67 -32.80 -6.39
CA VAL A 375 -47.88 -32.08 -5.95
C VAL A 375 -49.11 -33.01 -5.98
N ASP A 376 -49.22 -33.90 -6.97
CA ASP A 376 -50.34 -34.86 -7.06
C ASP A 376 -50.42 -35.86 -5.89
N ILE A 377 -49.32 -36.11 -5.18
CA ILE A 377 -49.30 -37.03 -4.04
C ILE A 377 -49.75 -36.34 -2.73
N THR A 378 -49.67 -35.01 -2.66
CA THR A 378 -49.88 -34.26 -1.40
C THR A 378 -51.31 -33.73 -1.24
N GLU A 379 -52.07 -33.56 -2.33
CA GLU A 379 -53.48 -33.16 -2.27
C GLU A 379 -54.43 -34.28 -1.78
N SER A 380 -54.00 -35.54 -1.77
CA SER A 380 -54.83 -36.65 -1.25
C SER A 380 -54.82 -36.77 0.29
N GLN A 381 -53.98 -36.01 1.02
CA GLN A 381 -53.84 -36.18 2.49
C GLN A 381 -54.17 -34.94 3.34
N THR A 382 -54.41 -33.77 2.74
CA THR A 382 -54.56 -32.51 3.51
C THR A 382 -56.00 -32.02 3.70
N SER A 383 -57.02 -32.75 3.20
CA SER A 383 -58.42 -32.35 3.34
C SER A 383 -59.11 -32.77 4.66
N SER A 384 -58.39 -33.26 5.68
CA SER A 384 -59.01 -33.76 6.92
C SER A 384 -58.62 -33.06 8.24
N ILE A 385 -57.76 -32.02 8.24
CA ILE A 385 -57.16 -31.55 9.51
C ILE A 385 -57.43 -30.07 9.87
N PHE A 386 -58.07 -29.25 9.03
CA PHE A 386 -58.24 -27.82 9.35
C PHE A 386 -59.71 -27.38 9.46
N ASN A 387 -60.39 -27.92 10.48
CA ASN A 387 -61.60 -27.33 11.04
C ASN A 387 -61.48 -27.44 12.56
N ASP A 388 -60.70 -26.55 13.18
CA ASP A 388 -60.97 -26.10 14.55
C ASP A 388 -60.02 -24.96 14.93
N SER A 389 -60.57 -24.03 15.72
CA SER A 389 -59.87 -22.96 16.45
C SER A 389 -59.80 -21.59 15.77
N THR A 390 -60.99 -21.03 15.52
CA THR A 390 -61.27 -19.62 15.81
C THR A 390 -60.97 -19.27 17.27
N THR A 391 -60.67 -17.97 17.47
CA THR A 391 -61.00 -17.09 18.62
C THR A 391 -59.83 -16.64 19.52
N SER A 392 -59.60 -15.31 19.52
CA SER A 392 -59.43 -14.43 20.70
C SER A 392 -58.14 -13.57 20.77
N ALA A 393 -58.36 -12.31 21.19
CA ALA A 393 -57.46 -11.29 21.76
C ALA A 393 -56.86 -10.25 20.78
N ILE A 394 -57.42 -9.03 20.61
CA ILE A 394 -57.56 -7.87 21.54
C ILE A 394 -56.16 -7.27 21.86
N GLN A 395 -55.73 -6.18 21.23
CA GLN A 395 -55.93 -4.73 21.54
C GLN A 395 -55.11 -4.20 22.73
N LEU A 396 -54.63 -2.94 22.60
CA LEU A 396 -53.96 -2.04 23.59
C LEU A 396 -52.41 -2.12 23.59
N THR A 397 -51.60 -1.06 23.65
CA THR A 397 -51.83 0.37 23.95
C THR A 397 -50.60 1.22 23.57
N ASN A 398 -50.85 2.49 23.22
CA ASN A 398 -49.92 3.62 23.28
C ASN A 398 -49.39 3.87 24.70
N SER A 399 -48.16 4.39 24.86
CA SER A 399 -47.86 5.69 25.52
C SER A 399 -46.39 5.81 26.00
N THR A 400 -45.83 7.02 25.83
CA THR A 400 -44.74 7.68 26.61
C THR A 400 -43.34 7.06 26.54
N GLN A 401 -42.25 7.82 26.39
CA GLN A 401 -41.93 9.15 26.92
C GLN A 401 -40.87 9.85 26.04
#